data_AF-A0A1D2QUW1-F1
#
_entry.id   AF-A0A1D2QUW1-F1
#
_cell.length_a   1.000
_cell.length_b   1.000
_cell.length_c   1.000
_cell.angle_alpha   90.00
_cell.angle_beta   90.00
_cell.angle_gamma   90.00
#
_symmetry.space_group_name_H-M   'P 1'
#
loop_
_entity.id
_entity.type
_entity.pdbx_description
1 polymer ?
#
loop_
_entity_poly.entity_id
_entity_poly.type
_entity_poly.pdbx_seq_one_letter_code
_entity_poly.pdbx_strand_id
1 'polypeptide(L)'
;MNTEKMLLWALAICVGIVTILSVPKYILGGDAFMPLAIQIFSFLLGAAFVLYLLIAFMNKSWSKYSGSGAIAFWAGIIAVGLLCLTGLLILMATLGMHLPQWLAQSVVPLRALTFWVVIAVGIILLSLMLFPKKSTA
;
A
#
# COMPACT_ATOMS: atom_id res chain seq x y z
N MET A 1 14.54 -9.38 17.48
CA MET A 1 13.48 -9.30 16.45
C MET A 1 14.12 -8.74 15.18
N ASN A 2 14.11 -9.46 14.05
CA ASN A 2 14.81 -9.04 12.82
C ASN A 2 14.26 -7.71 12.28
N THR A 3 15.12 -6.76 11.96
CA THR A 3 14.77 -5.41 11.45
C THR A 3 13.81 -5.47 10.24
N GLU A 4 13.99 -6.45 9.35
CA GLU A 4 13.09 -6.72 8.21
C GLU A 4 11.66 -7.04 8.65
N LYS A 5 11.49 -7.87 9.70
CA LYS A 5 10.16 -8.21 10.24
C LYS A 5 9.51 -7.01 10.92
N MET A 6 10.29 -6.22 11.65
CA MET A 6 9.79 -5.01 12.31
C MET A 6 9.30 -3.99 11.27
N LEU A 7 10.03 -3.82 10.18
CA LEU A 7 9.67 -2.91 9.09
C LEU A 7 8.44 -3.38 8.32
N LEU A 8 8.32 -4.68 8.06
CA LEU A 8 7.11 -5.28 7.47
C LEU A 8 5.86 -5.04 8.32
N TRP A 9 5.97 -5.20 9.64
CA TRP A 9 4.86 -4.91 10.55
C TRP A 9 4.50 -3.42 10.58
N ALA A 10 5.51 -2.54 10.59
CA ALA A 10 5.28 -1.10 10.51
C ALA A 10 4.55 -0.72 9.21
N LEU A 11 4.96 -1.32 8.08
CA LEU A 11 4.28 -1.16 6.79
C LEU A 11 2.84 -1.65 6.83
N ALA A 12 2.59 -2.85 7.34
CA ALA A 12 1.24 -3.42 7.42
C ALA A 12 0.30 -2.53 8.25
N ILE A 13 0.78 -2.03 9.41
CA ILE A 13 0.01 -1.12 10.27
C ILE A 13 -0.28 0.20 9.53
N CYS A 14 0.72 0.79 8.87
CA CYS A 14 0.54 2.03 8.12
C CYS A 14 -0.46 1.86 6.96
N VAL A 15 -0.36 0.77 6.19
CA VAL A 15 -1.32 0.45 5.12
C VAL A 15 -2.73 0.29 5.70
N GLY A 16 -2.88 -0.44 6.81
CA GLY A 16 -4.17 -0.64 7.46
C GLY A 16 -4.82 0.66 7.91
N ILE A 17 -4.08 1.50 8.64
CA ILE A 17 -4.57 2.80 9.13
C ILE A 17 -4.92 3.72 7.97
N VAL A 18 -4.03 3.89 6.99
CA VAL A 18 -4.27 4.75 5.82
C VAL A 18 -5.49 4.27 5.04
N THR A 19 -5.65 2.96 4.86
CA THR A 19 -6.80 2.39 4.15
C THR A 19 -8.10 2.64 4.90
N ILE A 20 -8.19 2.24 6.16
CA ILE A 20 -9.43 2.36 6.96
C ILE A 20 -9.88 3.83 7.07
N LEU A 21 -8.95 4.73 7.37
CA LEU A 21 -9.29 6.15 7.54
C LEU A 21 -9.62 6.84 6.21
N SER A 22 -9.12 6.33 5.08
CA SER A 22 -9.34 6.91 3.75
C SER A 22 -10.59 6.38 3.06
N VAL A 23 -11.12 5.21 3.45
CA VAL A 23 -12.33 4.60 2.85
C VAL A 23 -13.53 5.57 2.83
N PRO A 24 -13.88 6.29 3.91
CA PRO A 24 -15.01 7.23 3.89
C PRO A 24 -14.88 8.28 2.79
N LYS A 25 -13.68 8.82 2.59
CA LYS A 25 -13.43 9.90 1.62
C LYS A 25 -13.41 9.41 0.17
N TYR A 26 -12.69 8.34 -0.10
CA TYR A 26 -12.40 7.93 -1.48
C TYR A 26 -13.32 6.83 -2.00
N ILE A 27 -14.05 6.11 -1.14
CA ILE A 27 -14.97 5.04 -1.53
C ILE A 27 -16.42 5.43 -1.27
N LEU A 28 -16.70 5.99 -0.10
CA LEU A 28 -18.08 6.33 0.31
C LEU A 28 -18.49 7.77 -0.04
N GLY A 29 -17.57 8.60 -0.53
CA GLY A 29 -17.83 9.99 -0.90
C GLY A 29 -18.13 10.95 0.25
N GLY A 30 -17.84 10.54 1.50
CA GLY A 30 -18.00 11.36 2.69
C GLY A 30 -16.75 12.14 3.06
N ASP A 31 -16.75 12.78 4.22
CA ASP A 31 -15.57 13.47 4.74
C ASP A 31 -14.54 12.49 5.33
N ALA A 32 -13.26 12.87 5.27
CA ALA A 32 -12.21 12.11 5.92
C ALA A 32 -12.35 12.22 7.44
N PHE A 33 -12.42 11.07 8.13
CA PHE A 33 -12.61 11.02 9.59
C PHE A 33 -11.45 11.68 10.36
N MET A 34 -10.21 11.59 9.84
CA MET A 34 -9.01 12.20 10.40
C MET A 34 -7.98 12.52 9.31
N PRO A 35 -8.12 13.64 8.56
CA PRO A 35 -7.27 13.97 7.42
C PRO A 35 -5.79 14.12 7.79
N LEU A 36 -5.50 14.69 8.97
CA LEU A 36 -4.14 14.89 9.45
C LEU A 36 -3.45 13.55 9.80
N ALA A 37 -4.17 12.62 10.42
CA ALA A 37 -3.65 11.27 10.69
C ALA A 37 -3.36 10.52 9.38
N ILE A 38 -4.26 10.60 8.39
CA ILE A 38 -4.04 10.00 7.07
C ILE A 38 -2.76 10.54 6.44
N GLN A 39 -2.51 11.85 6.55
CA GLN A 39 -1.32 12.48 5.98
C GLN A 39 -0.03 12.00 6.67
N ILE A 40 0.00 11.99 8.01
CA ILE A 40 1.17 11.52 8.79
C ILE A 40 1.46 10.04 8.49
N PHE A 41 0.45 9.17 8.55
CA PHE A 41 0.63 7.74 8.28
C PHE A 41 0.95 7.46 6.81
N SER A 42 0.47 8.27 5.87
CA SER A 42 0.87 8.16 4.45
C SER A 42 2.34 8.53 4.25
N PHE A 43 2.84 9.53 4.97
CA PHE A 43 4.26 9.89 4.93
C PHE A 43 5.14 8.80 5.54
N LEU A 44 4.76 8.29 6.72
CA LEU A 44 5.43 7.16 7.38
C LEU A 44 5.42 5.91 6.50
N LEU A 45 4.29 5.64 5.83
CA LEU A 45 4.16 4.54 4.87
C LEU A 45 5.18 4.68 3.74
N GLY A 46 5.28 5.87 3.13
CA GLY A 46 6.24 6.14 2.07
C GLY A 46 7.69 5.93 2.52
N ALA A 47 8.06 6.48 3.67
CA ALA A 47 9.41 6.33 4.23
C ALA A 47 9.75 4.87 4.55
N ALA A 48 8.83 4.16 5.21
CA ALA A 48 8.99 2.74 5.53
C ALA A 48 9.06 1.87 4.27
N PHE A 49 8.32 2.23 3.22
CA PHE A 49 8.29 1.48 1.97
C PHE A 49 9.60 1.61 1.19
N VAL A 50 10.17 2.81 1.10
CA VAL A 50 11.48 3.03 0.49
C VAL A 50 12.56 2.26 1.25
N LEU A 51 12.56 2.34 2.59
CA LEU A 51 13.52 1.60 3.41
C LEU A 51 13.36 0.08 3.23
N TYR A 52 12.12 -0.41 3.11
CA TYR A 52 11.85 -1.83 2.91
C TYR A 52 12.32 -2.30 1.54
N LEU A 53 12.08 -1.54 0.48
CA LEU A 53 12.59 -1.84 -0.85
C LEU A 53 14.12 -1.93 -0.85
N LEU A 54 14.82 -0.95 -0.24
CA LEU A 54 16.28 -0.98 -0.16
C LEU A 54 16.79 -2.25 0.53
N ILE A 55 16.22 -2.61 1.69
CA ILE A 55 16.60 -3.83 2.42
C ILE A 55 16.25 -5.09 1.62
N ALA A 56 15.08 -5.14 0.99
CA ALA A 56 14.64 -6.27 0.19
C ALA A 56 15.54 -6.48 -1.04
N PHE A 57 16.02 -5.40 -1.67
CA PHE A 57 17.00 -5.46 -2.76
C PHE A 57 18.38 -5.92 -2.30
N MET A 58 18.91 -5.35 -1.20
CA MET A 58 20.20 -5.74 -0.66
C MET A 58 20.23 -7.22 -0.23
N ASN A 59 19.15 -7.69 0.39
CA ASN A 59 19.05 -9.06 0.89
C ASN A 59 18.47 -10.05 -0.12
N LYS A 60 18.16 -9.60 -1.35
CA LYS A 60 17.45 -10.39 -2.38
C LYS A 60 16.23 -11.13 -1.82
N SER A 61 15.45 -10.47 -0.96
CA SER A 61 14.34 -11.13 -0.23
C SER A 61 13.30 -11.77 -1.15
N TRP A 62 13.20 -11.35 -2.42
CA TRP A 62 12.35 -12.01 -3.43
C TRP A 62 12.72 -13.46 -3.68
N SER A 63 14.00 -13.85 -3.56
CA SER A 63 14.45 -15.23 -3.84
C SER A 63 13.99 -16.22 -2.77
N LYS A 64 13.48 -15.72 -1.63
CA LYS A 64 12.90 -16.54 -0.55
C LYS A 64 11.49 -17.02 -0.89
N TYR A 65 10.83 -16.43 -1.90
CA TYR A 65 9.45 -16.73 -2.26
C TYR A 65 9.39 -17.45 -3.62
N SER A 66 8.56 -18.49 -3.71
CA SER A 66 8.29 -19.22 -4.96
C SER A 66 6.79 -19.44 -5.16
N GLY A 67 6.38 -19.71 -6.40
CA GLY A 67 4.98 -19.97 -6.76
C GLY A 67 4.03 -18.83 -6.37
N SER A 68 2.92 -19.17 -5.70
CA SER A 68 1.92 -18.19 -5.25
C SER A 68 2.46 -17.19 -4.23
N GLY A 69 3.51 -17.53 -3.47
CA GLY A 69 4.16 -16.62 -2.54
C GLY A 69 4.93 -15.50 -3.24
N ALA A 70 5.53 -15.78 -4.39
CA ALA A 70 6.22 -14.77 -5.20
C ALA A 70 5.21 -13.78 -5.82
N ILE A 71 4.07 -14.29 -6.30
CA ILE A 71 2.98 -13.45 -6.83
C ILE A 71 2.44 -12.52 -5.74
N ALA A 72 2.17 -13.07 -4.55
CA ALA A 72 1.73 -12.32 -3.38
C ALA A 72 2.72 -11.20 -3.00
N PHE A 73 4.02 -11.50 -2.99
CA PHE A 73 5.09 -10.54 -2.70
C PHE A 73 5.09 -9.37 -3.70
N TRP A 74 5.09 -9.66 -5.01
CA TRP A 74 5.08 -8.62 -6.03
C TRP A 74 3.78 -7.83 -6.07
N ALA A 75 2.62 -8.49 -5.94
CA ALA A 75 1.32 -7.83 -5.87
C ALA A 75 1.25 -6.87 -4.66
N GLY A 76 1.78 -7.29 -3.50
CA GLY A 76 1.89 -6.44 -2.32
C GLY A 76 2.77 -5.22 -2.54
N ILE A 77 3.96 -5.40 -3.13
CA ILE A 77 4.87 -4.29 -3.45
C ILE A 77 4.21 -3.31 -4.42
N ILE A 78 3.56 -3.80 -5.47
CA ILE A 78 2.88 -2.95 -6.46
C ILE A 78 1.72 -2.20 -5.80
N ALA A 79 0.91 -2.85 -4.97
CA ALA A 79 -0.22 -2.22 -4.29
C ALA A 79 0.24 -1.10 -3.34
N VAL A 80 1.27 -1.35 -2.52
CA VAL A 80 1.83 -0.33 -1.62
C VAL A 80 2.53 0.78 -2.43
N GLY A 81 3.22 0.43 -3.51
CA GLY A 81 3.83 1.41 -4.42
C GLY A 81 2.80 2.35 -5.05
N LEU A 82 1.68 1.81 -5.55
CA LEU A 82 0.55 2.60 -6.05
C LEU A 82 -0.06 3.47 -4.96
N LEU A 83 -0.19 2.94 -3.74
CA LEU A 83 -0.75 3.69 -2.60
C LEU A 83 0.14 4.89 -2.24
N CYS A 84 1.47 4.70 -2.25
CA CYS A 84 2.44 5.78 -2.06
C CYS A 84 2.41 6.79 -3.23
N LEU A 85 2.42 6.31 -4.48
CA LEU A 85 2.41 7.14 -5.67
C LEU A 85 1.17 8.04 -5.73
N THR A 86 -0.01 7.45 -5.61
CA THR A 86 -1.27 8.21 -5.63
C THR A 86 -1.37 9.18 -4.45
N GLY A 87 -0.76 8.85 -3.31
CA GLY A 87 -0.72 9.74 -2.13
C GLY A 87 0.17 10.94 -2.35
N LEU A 88 1.33 10.72 -2.95
CA LEU A 88 2.23 11.78 -3.37
C LEU A 88 1.51 12.69 -4.37
N LEU A 89 0.87 12.14 -5.41
CA LEU A 89 0.15 12.93 -6.42
C LEU A 89 -0.95 13.81 -5.82
N ILE A 90 -1.70 13.31 -4.82
CA ILE A 90 -2.68 14.12 -4.09
C ILE A 90 -1.98 15.24 -3.32
N LEU A 91 -0.90 14.93 -2.61
CA LEU A 91 -0.14 15.92 -1.87
C LEU A 91 0.38 17.02 -2.82
N MET A 92 0.93 16.63 -3.98
CA MET A 92 1.41 17.56 -4.99
C MET A 92 0.29 18.47 -5.50
N ALA A 93 -0.91 17.92 -5.75
CA ALA A 93 -2.08 18.69 -6.16
C ALA A 93 -2.53 19.68 -5.07
N THR A 94 -2.50 19.26 -3.80
CA THR A 94 -2.89 20.12 -2.67
C THR A 94 -1.87 21.22 -2.37
N LEU A 95 -0.58 21.00 -2.65
CA LEU A 95 0.48 21.99 -2.46
C LEU A 95 0.58 22.97 -3.64
N GLY A 96 -0.34 22.90 -4.62
CA GLY A 96 -0.36 23.81 -5.76
C GLY A 96 0.78 23.58 -6.76
N MET A 97 1.43 22.41 -6.74
CA MET A 97 2.38 22.08 -7.80
C MET A 97 1.63 21.88 -9.12
N HIS A 98 2.15 22.45 -10.21
CA HIS A 98 1.55 22.31 -11.53
C HIS A 98 1.62 20.85 -12.01
N LEU A 99 0.55 20.09 -11.77
CA LEU A 99 0.32 18.81 -12.43
C LEU A 99 -0.39 19.03 -13.77
N PRO A 100 -0.08 18.23 -14.80
CA PRO A 100 -0.87 18.23 -16.03
C PRO A 100 -2.35 18.01 -15.73
N GLN A 101 -3.23 18.75 -16.39
CA GLN A 101 -4.67 18.74 -16.11
C GLN A 101 -5.28 17.33 -16.18
N TRP A 102 -4.88 16.52 -17.15
CA TRP A 102 -5.30 15.13 -17.29
C TRP A 102 -4.91 14.27 -16.09
N LEU A 103 -3.74 14.53 -15.49
CA LEU A 103 -3.25 13.81 -14.33
C LEU A 103 -4.00 14.27 -13.07
N ALA A 104 -4.14 15.58 -12.87
CA ALA A 104 -4.87 16.18 -11.75
C ALA A 104 -6.33 15.68 -11.64
N GLN A 105 -7.02 15.56 -12.78
CA GLN A 105 -8.39 15.03 -12.85
C GLN A 105 -8.45 13.51 -12.57
N SER A 106 -7.38 12.78 -12.88
CA SER A 106 -7.32 11.33 -12.71
C SER A 106 -6.83 10.89 -11.32
N VAL A 107 -6.19 11.76 -10.54
CA VAL A 107 -5.58 11.40 -9.25
C VAL A 107 -6.58 10.82 -8.26
N VAL A 108 -7.75 11.47 -8.09
CA VAL A 108 -8.78 11.04 -7.14
C VAL A 108 -9.37 9.66 -7.51
N PRO A 109 -9.83 9.40 -8.74
CA PRO A 109 -10.30 8.07 -9.12
C PRO A 109 -9.19 7.03 -9.09
N LEU A 110 -7.96 7.37 -9.45
CA LEU A 110 -6.80 6.46 -9.39
C LEU A 110 -6.48 6.06 -7.94
N ARG A 111 -6.58 7.00 -6.99
CA ARG A 111 -6.44 6.76 -5.55
C ARG A 111 -7.54 5.81 -5.04
N ALA A 112 -8.79 6.03 -5.43
CA ALA A 112 -9.91 5.16 -5.06
C ALA A 112 -9.72 3.74 -5.59
N LEU A 113 -9.34 3.58 -6.87
CA LEU A 113 -9.04 2.28 -7.48
C LEU A 113 -7.88 1.59 -6.75
N THR A 114 -6.86 2.34 -6.37
CA THR A 114 -5.72 1.81 -5.62
C THR A 114 -6.15 1.26 -4.26
N PHE A 115 -7.07 1.92 -3.54
CA PHE A 115 -7.62 1.37 -2.30
C PHE A 115 -8.37 0.06 -2.54
N TRP A 116 -9.16 -0.04 -3.61
CA TRP A 116 -9.81 -1.30 -3.99
C TRP A 116 -8.80 -2.41 -4.26
N VAL A 117 -7.72 -2.12 -4.98
CA VAL A 117 -6.64 -3.09 -5.23
C VAL A 117 -5.95 -3.51 -3.93
N VAL A 118 -5.62 -2.57 -3.04
CA VAL A 118 -5.01 -2.86 -1.73
C VAL A 118 -5.91 -3.77 -0.89
N ILE A 119 -7.21 -3.48 -0.85
CA ILE A 119 -8.20 -4.29 -0.12
C ILE A 119 -8.31 -5.69 -0.76
N ALA A 120 -8.43 -5.78 -2.08
CA ALA A 120 -8.54 -7.05 -2.80
C ALA A 120 -7.30 -7.94 -2.60
N VAL A 121 -6.10 -7.36 -2.73
CA VAL A 121 -4.84 -8.05 -2.45
C VAL A 121 -4.80 -8.51 -0.99
N GLY A 122 -5.21 -7.67 -0.04
CA GLY A 122 -5.31 -8.03 1.37
C GLY A 122 -6.23 -9.23 1.62
N ILE A 123 -7.42 -9.25 1.01
CA ILE A 123 -8.38 -10.36 1.12
C ILE A 123 -7.81 -11.65 0.52
N ILE A 124 -7.19 -11.57 -0.66
CA ILE A 124 -6.56 -12.73 -1.31
C ILE A 124 -5.45 -13.30 -0.40
N LEU A 125 -4.59 -12.45 0.16
CA LEU A 125 -3.53 -12.87 1.07
C LEU A 125 -4.08 -13.52 2.34
N LEU A 126 -5.13 -12.95 2.94
CA LEU A 126 -5.84 -13.55 4.08
C LEU A 126 -6.44 -14.91 3.73
N SER A 127 -7.07 -15.03 2.56
CA SER A 127 -7.65 -16.30 2.10
C SER A 127 -6.59 -17.38 1.87
N LEU A 128 -5.42 -17.02 1.36
CA LEU A 128 -4.29 -17.94 1.18
C LEU A 128 -3.67 -18.38 2.51
N MET A 129 -3.77 -17.56 3.57
CA MET A 129 -3.35 -17.94 4.93
C MET A 129 -4.37 -18.85 5.63
N LEU A 130 -5.66 -18.60 5.44
CA LEU A 130 -6.74 -19.36 6.09
C LEU A 130 -7.01 -20.71 5.41
N PHE A 131 -6.75 -20.81 4.11
CA PHE A 131 -6.84 -22.05 3.34
C PHE A 131 -5.44 -22.43 2.83
N PRO A 132 -4.52 -22.87 3.73
CA PRO A 132 -3.25 -23.40 3.28
C PRO A 132 -3.55 -24.54 2.31
N LYS A 133 -3.01 -24.47 1.09
CA LYS A 133 -3.03 -25.60 0.17
C LYS A 133 -2.51 -26.80 0.96
N LYS A 134 -3.31 -27.85 1.09
CA LYS A 134 -2.80 -29.15 1.53
C LYS A 134 -1.60 -29.45 0.65
N SER A 135 -0.41 -29.42 1.24
CA SER A 135 0.80 -29.92 0.61
C SER A 135 0.52 -31.39 0.33
N THR A 136 0.22 -31.71 -0.93
CA THR A 136 0.23 -33.10 -1.38
C THR A 136 1.65 -33.62 -1.17
N ALA A 137 1.69 -34.73 -0.43
CA ALA A 137 2.88 -35.52 -0.09
C ALA A 137 3.70 -35.91 -1.32
#